data_AF-A0A7W9UY94-F1
#
_entry.id   AF-A0A7W9UY94-F1
#
_cell.length_a   1.000
_cell.length_b   1.000
_cell.length_c   1.000
_cell.angle_alpha   90.00
_cell.angle_beta   90.00
_cell.angle_gamma   90.00
#
_symmetry.space_group_name_H-M   'P 1'
#
loop_
_entity.id
_entity.type
_entity.pdbx_description
1 polymer ?
#
loop_
_entity_poly.entity_id
_entity_poly.type
_entity_poly.pdbx_seq_one_letter_code
_entity_poly.pdbx_strand_id
1 'polypeptide(L)'
;MMVPLVLLVLGTLAAAMAPRMLTRSDWPDREPVLALWVWQCVVVGVIMCCALAMSLSAAAAWEAVRGNIFAPAPNGVMEAYALTGYGPWAAPVAVVLACGAAWNVIMLTREVRGSRAQRKQRRTDLLVRSPALPGEEPSANRLVVLEGDRPDAWWLPGTAPQLVITTAALQRLNKRQLDAVLAHEQGHAQARHHWLLNAASALAGGFPQVPVFAAFRDQVHRLVELAADDVASRRFGRLAIALALVELNEERGVFGPCPGIAEVPRRVNRLLTPAPRFTTARRWRLTAAAALVPIVPVLVTFVPALRALS
;
A
#
# COMPACT_ATOMS: atom_id res chain seq x y z
N MET A 1 -27.38 -3.59 20.19
CA MET A 1 -27.64 -2.46 19.25
C MET A 1 -26.43 -1.53 19.03
N MET A 2 -25.65 -1.15 20.05
CA MET A 2 -24.64 -0.08 19.90
C MET A 2 -23.34 -0.49 19.19
N VAL A 3 -22.89 -1.75 19.29
CA VAL A 3 -21.53 -2.14 18.85
C VAL A 3 -21.28 -1.93 17.34
N PRO A 4 -22.11 -2.41 16.40
CA PRO A 4 -21.89 -2.16 14.97
C PRO A 4 -21.95 -0.68 14.63
N LEU A 5 -22.84 0.09 15.28
CA LEU A 5 -22.95 1.53 15.06
C LEU A 5 -21.68 2.25 15.53
N VAL A 6 -21.16 1.90 16.72
CA VAL A 6 -19.88 2.41 17.23
C VAL A 6 -18.74 2.08 16.27
N LEU A 7 -18.68 0.86 15.73
CA LEU A 7 -17.68 0.47 14.74
C LEU A 7 -17.78 1.30 13.45
N LEU A 8 -19.00 1.52 12.93
CA LEU A 8 -19.22 2.35 11.74
C LEU A 8 -18.84 3.81 11.99
N VAL A 9 -19.18 4.38 13.16
CA VAL A 9 -18.77 5.73 13.55
C VAL A 9 -17.24 5.81 13.67
N LEU A 10 -16.60 4.82 14.29
CA LEU A 10 -15.14 4.77 14.41
C LEU A 10 -14.46 4.69 13.03
N GLY A 11 -14.95 3.82 12.15
CA GLY A 11 -14.43 3.65 10.80
C GLY A 11 -14.61 4.91 9.94
N THR A 12 -15.78 5.55 10.01
CA THR A 12 -16.06 6.79 9.26
C THR A 12 -15.22 7.97 9.78
N LEU A 13 -15.07 8.12 11.10
CA LEU A 13 -14.20 9.14 11.68
C LEU A 13 -12.74 8.92 11.29
N ALA A 14 -12.24 7.68 11.38
CA ALA A 14 -10.88 7.35 10.95
C ALA A 14 -10.67 7.66 9.46
N ALA A 15 -11.63 7.28 8.61
CA ALA A 15 -11.59 7.55 7.17
C ALA A 15 -11.64 9.05 6.82
N ALA A 16 -12.32 9.87 7.62
CA ALA A 16 -12.43 11.30 7.37
C ALA A 16 -11.30 12.13 7.99
N MET A 17 -10.78 11.72 9.15
CA MET A 17 -9.79 12.50 9.91
C MET A 17 -8.35 12.13 9.56
N ALA A 18 -8.05 10.84 9.36
CA ALA A 18 -6.68 10.39 9.13
C ALA A 18 -6.01 11.07 7.92
N PRO A 19 -6.68 11.25 6.76
CA PRO A 19 -6.07 11.96 5.64
C PRO A 19 -5.70 13.38 6.00
N ARG A 20 -6.59 14.11 6.69
CA ARG A 20 -6.36 15.51 7.08
C ARG A 20 -5.21 15.65 8.07
N MET A 21 -5.06 14.71 9.01
CA MET A 21 -3.97 14.76 9.99
C MET A 21 -2.62 14.40 9.37
N LEU A 22 -2.60 13.41 8.47
CA LEU A 22 -1.38 12.93 7.84
C LEU A 22 -0.87 13.87 6.75
N THR A 23 -1.75 14.47 5.95
CA THR A 23 -1.33 15.38 4.87
C THR A 23 -0.91 16.76 5.36
N ARG A 24 -1.39 17.20 6.54
CA ARG A 24 -0.98 18.48 7.16
C ARG A 24 0.40 18.45 7.80
N SER A 25 1.04 17.28 7.86
CA SER A 25 2.30 17.11 8.55
C SER A 25 3.42 16.81 7.56
N ASP A 26 4.61 17.40 7.78
CA ASP A 26 5.79 17.13 6.95
C ASP A 26 6.59 15.90 7.40
N TRP A 27 6.21 15.27 8.52
CA TRP A 27 6.93 14.12 9.04
C TRP A 27 6.91 12.86 8.15
N PRO A 28 5.86 12.59 7.34
CA PRO A 28 5.87 11.42 6.45
C PRO A 28 7.04 11.40 5.48
N ASP A 29 7.52 12.58 5.08
CA ASP A 29 8.70 12.73 4.23
C ASP A 29 9.99 12.33 4.96
N ARG A 30 10.05 12.56 6.28
CA ARG A 30 11.23 12.24 7.10
C ARG A 30 11.30 10.75 7.43
N GLU A 31 10.15 10.11 7.60
CA GLU A 31 10.02 8.72 8.03
C GLU A 31 9.02 7.95 7.13
N PRO A 32 9.37 7.69 5.85
CA PRO A 32 8.41 7.16 4.88
C PRO A 32 7.92 5.75 5.23
N VAL A 33 8.79 4.89 5.77
CA VAL A 33 8.42 3.53 6.21
C VAL A 33 7.41 3.58 7.37
N LEU A 34 7.61 4.49 8.32
CA LEU A 34 6.67 4.68 9.42
C LEU A 34 5.34 5.24 8.92
N ALA A 35 5.38 6.19 7.96
CA ALA A 35 4.17 6.71 7.36
C ALA A 35 3.38 5.64 6.60
N LEU A 36 4.05 4.78 5.84
CA LEU A 36 3.42 3.62 5.20
C LEU A 36 2.76 2.70 6.24
N TRP A 37 3.42 2.45 7.38
CA TRP A 37 2.84 1.67 8.47
C TRP A 37 1.57 2.32 9.06
N VAL A 38 1.61 3.63 9.33
CA VAL A 38 0.45 4.37 9.85
C VAL A 38 -0.72 4.29 8.87
N TRP A 39 -0.46 4.54 7.59
CA TRP A 39 -1.47 4.45 6.53
C TRP A 39 -2.08 3.06 6.43
N GLN A 40 -1.27 2.00 6.48
CA GLN A 40 -1.76 0.63 6.49
C GLN A 40 -2.62 0.34 7.72
N CYS A 41 -2.20 0.77 8.92
CA CYS A 41 -2.99 0.60 10.15
C CYS A 41 -4.35 1.31 10.06
N VAL A 42 -4.40 2.51 9.49
CA VAL A 42 -5.64 3.25 9.27
C VAL A 42 -6.56 2.52 8.29
N VAL A 43 -6.04 2.13 7.13
CA VAL A 43 -6.84 1.43 6.10
C VAL A 43 -7.35 0.09 6.64
N VAL A 44 -6.50 -0.70 7.28
CA VAL A 44 -6.88 -1.97 7.91
C VAL A 44 -7.91 -1.73 9.01
N GLY A 45 -7.73 -0.72 9.85
CA GLY A 45 -8.70 -0.38 10.90
C GLY A 45 -10.08 -0.04 10.35
N VAL A 46 -10.15 0.75 9.27
CA VAL A 46 -11.42 1.07 8.59
C VAL A 46 -12.06 -0.19 8.01
N ILE A 47 -11.29 -1.05 7.33
CA ILE A 47 -11.79 -2.32 6.77
C ILE A 47 -12.28 -3.24 7.89
N MET A 48 -11.56 -3.33 9.01
CA MET A 48 -11.93 -4.13 10.17
C MET A 48 -13.23 -3.62 10.81
N CYS A 49 -13.41 -2.31 10.96
CA CYS A 49 -14.67 -1.73 11.42
C CYS A 49 -15.85 -2.17 10.54
N CYS A 50 -15.70 -2.05 9.22
CA CYS A 50 -16.73 -2.47 8.26
C CYS A 50 -17.00 -3.97 8.32
N ALA A 51 -15.96 -4.81 8.37
CA ALA A 51 -16.08 -6.26 8.43
C ALA A 51 -16.76 -6.72 9.72
N LEU A 52 -16.34 -6.19 10.88
CA LEU A 52 -16.93 -6.53 12.18
C LEU A 52 -18.38 -6.03 12.29
N ALA A 53 -18.67 -4.81 11.81
CA ALA A 53 -20.03 -4.29 11.77
C ALA A 53 -20.93 -5.13 10.84
N MET A 54 -20.42 -5.57 9.69
CA MET A 54 -21.10 -6.48 8.77
C MET A 54 -21.39 -7.81 9.44
N SER A 55 -20.40 -8.45 10.05
CA SER A 55 -20.55 -9.75 10.72
C SER A 55 -21.59 -9.70 11.85
N LEU A 56 -21.55 -8.67 12.70
CA LEU A 56 -22.52 -8.50 13.79
C LEU A 56 -23.93 -8.22 13.27
N SER A 57 -24.05 -7.36 12.24
CA SER A 57 -25.36 -7.04 11.65
C SER A 57 -25.95 -8.25 10.92
N ALA A 58 -25.11 -9.06 10.27
CA ALA A 58 -25.53 -10.29 9.61
C ALA A 58 -25.96 -11.37 10.63
N ALA A 59 -25.21 -11.54 11.73
CA ALA A 59 -25.60 -12.43 12.82
C ALA A 59 -26.91 -11.99 13.51
N ALA A 60 -27.18 -10.69 13.54
CA ALA A 60 -28.45 -10.19 14.03
C ALA A 60 -29.61 -10.50 13.07
N ALA A 61 -29.39 -10.31 11.77
CA ALA A 61 -30.42 -10.46 10.72
C ALA A 61 -30.73 -11.91 10.32
N TRP A 62 -29.75 -12.81 10.31
CA TRP A 62 -29.92 -14.19 9.83
C TRP A 62 -29.45 -15.22 10.86
N GLU A 63 -30.34 -16.13 11.24
CA GLU A 63 -30.06 -17.19 12.21
C GLU A 63 -28.95 -18.14 11.76
N ALA A 64 -28.87 -18.47 10.47
CA ALA A 64 -27.79 -19.30 9.94
C ALA A 64 -26.40 -18.68 10.16
N VAL A 65 -26.29 -17.35 9.97
CA VAL A 65 -25.05 -16.61 10.21
C VAL A 65 -24.75 -16.54 11.70
N ARG A 66 -25.78 -16.28 12.51
CA ARG A 66 -25.68 -16.30 13.98
C ARG A 66 -25.14 -17.62 14.50
N GLY A 67 -25.75 -18.73 14.06
CA GLY A 67 -25.40 -20.09 14.48
C GLY A 67 -23.98 -20.48 14.10
N ASN A 68 -23.42 -19.93 13.00
CA ASN A 68 -22.04 -20.19 12.62
C ASN A 68 -21.03 -19.30 13.37
N ILE A 69 -21.32 -18.01 13.52
CA ILE A 69 -20.41 -17.05 14.18
C ILE A 69 -20.35 -17.29 15.70
N PHE A 70 -21.50 -17.61 16.31
CA PHE A 70 -21.64 -17.83 17.74
C PHE A 70 -21.76 -19.31 18.12
N ALA A 71 -21.50 -20.25 17.20
CA ALA A 71 -21.58 -21.69 17.45
C ALA A 71 -20.85 -22.16 18.74
N PRO A 72 -19.61 -21.69 19.04
CA PRO A 72 -18.92 -22.09 20.26
C PRO A 72 -19.23 -21.19 21.47
N ALA A 73 -20.10 -20.17 21.33
CA ALA A 73 -20.32 -19.16 22.35
C ALA A 73 -21.43 -19.56 23.35
N PRO A 74 -21.23 -19.37 24.67
CA PRO A 74 -22.30 -19.57 25.66
C PRO A 74 -23.50 -18.63 25.45
N ASN A 75 -24.68 -19.03 25.93
CA ASN A 75 -25.91 -18.24 25.82
C ASN A 75 -25.76 -16.81 26.37
N GLY A 76 -25.05 -16.63 27.49
CA GLY A 76 -24.78 -15.31 28.08
C GLY A 76 -24.01 -14.37 27.16
N VAL A 77 -23.15 -14.89 26.28
CA VAL A 77 -22.44 -14.09 25.27
C VAL A 77 -23.43 -13.62 24.20
N MET A 78 -24.31 -14.49 23.70
CA MET A 78 -25.32 -14.11 22.71
C MET A 78 -26.29 -13.04 23.25
N GLU A 79 -26.68 -13.15 24.52
CA GLU A 79 -27.51 -12.15 25.20
C GLU A 79 -26.79 -10.81 25.34
N ALA A 80 -25.49 -10.80 25.66
CA ALA A 80 -24.69 -9.57 25.78
C ALA A 80 -24.60 -8.76 24.47
N TYR A 81 -24.64 -9.43 23.32
CA TYR A 81 -24.71 -8.75 22.02
C TYR A 81 -26.11 -8.24 21.67
N ALA A 82 -27.15 -8.68 22.38
CA ALA A 82 -28.56 -8.34 22.18
C ALA A 82 -28.98 -8.44 20.70
N LEU A 83 -28.57 -9.52 20.03
CA LEU A 83 -28.70 -9.70 18.57
C LEU A 83 -30.15 -9.68 18.08
N THR A 84 -31.09 -10.15 18.91
CA THR A 84 -32.54 -10.12 18.63
C THR A 84 -33.15 -8.72 18.76
N GLY A 85 -32.47 -7.78 19.41
CA GLY A 85 -32.91 -6.39 19.56
C GLY A 85 -32.47 -5.48 18.43
N TYR A 86 -31.84 -5.99 17.37
CA TYR A 86 -31.45 -5.15 16.24
C TYR A 86 -32.67 -4.93 15.37
N GLY A 87 -33.01 -3.65 15.16
CA GLY A 87 -34.16 -3.28 14.34
C GLY A 87 -34.02 -3.70 12.86
N PRO A 88 -35.00 -3.34 12.02
CA PRO A 88 -35.08 -3.77 10.61
C PRO A 88 -33.90 -3.31 9.73
N TRP A 89 -32.99 -2.49 10.27
CA TRP A 89 -31.80 -1.98 9.59
C TRP A 89 -30.61 -2.95 9.57
N ALA A 90 -30.60 -4.01 10.39
CA ALA A 90 -29.46 -4.93 10.45
C ALA A 90 -29.19 -5.65 9.13
N ALA A 91 -30.25 -6.18 8.51
CA ALA A 91 -30.16 -6.85 7.21
C ALA A 91 -29.63 -5.92 6.10
N PRO A 92 -30.21 -4.73 5.84
CA PRO A 92 -29.71 -3.86 4.77
C PRO A 92 -28.28 -3.38 5.03
N VAL A 93 -27.89 -3.08 6.29
CA VAL A 93 -26.50 -2.72 6.61
C VAL A 93 -25.53 -3.86 6.28
N ALA A 94 -25.87 -5.09 6.67
CA ALA A 94 -25.05 -6.25 6.37
C ALA A 94 -24.93 -6.51 4.86
N VAL A 95 -26.03 -6.40 4.10
CA VAL A 95 -26.00 -6.55 2.63
C VAL A 95 -25.13 -5.47 1.98
N VAL A 96 -25.31 -4.19 2.35
CA VAL A 96 -24.54 -3.08 1.77
C VAL A 96 -23.04 -3.28 2.01
N LEU A 97 -22.64 -3.65 3.23
CA LEU A 97 -21.25 -3.91 3.56
C LEU A 97 -20.70 -5.15 2.84
N ALA A 98 -21.49 -6.21 2.69
CA ALA A 98 -21.11 -7.41 1.95
C ALA A 98 -20.93 -7.13 0.45
N CYS A 99 -21.84 -6.36 -0.16
CA CYS A 99 -21.70 -5.90 -1.54
C CYS A 99 -20.44 -5.03 -1.70
N GLY A 100 -20.16 -4.14 -0.75
CA GLY A 100 -18.91 -3.36 -0.73
C GLY A 100 -17.67 -4.25 -0.63
N ALA A 101 -17.67 -5.27 0.22
CA ALA A 101 -16.57 -6.22 0.32
C ALA A 101 -16.36 -7.01 -0.98
N ALA A 102 -17.44 -7.51 -1.60
CA ALA A 102 -17.39 -8.19 -2.89
C ALA A 102 -16.85 -7.28 -4.00
N TRP A 103 -17.30 -6.02 -4.05
CA TRP A 103 -16.83 -5.02 -5.00
C TRP A 103 -15.33 -4.74 -4.84
N ASN A 104 -14.83 -4.61 -3.61
CA ASN A 104 -13.39 -4.50 -3.32
C ASN A 104 -12.60 -5.67 -3.90
N VAL A 105 -13.05 -6.91 -3.66
CA VAL A 105 -12.38 -8.12 -4.16
C VAL A 105 -12.35 -8.14 -5.68
N ILE A 106 -13.44 -7.74 -6.34
CA ILE A 106 -13.52 -7.63 -7.80
C ILE A 106 -12.51 -6.60 -8.29
N MET A 107 -12.48 -5.40 -7.72
CA MET A 107 -11.55 -4.34 -8.12
C MET A 107 -10.09 -4.73 -7.91
N LEU A 108 -9.77 -5.33 -6.76
CA LEU A 108 -8.42 -5.84 -6.49
C LEU A 108 -8.03 -6.91 -7.51
N THR A 109 -8.94 -7.82 -7.82
CA THR A 109 -8.70 -8.86 -8.82
C THR A 109 -8.48 -8.27 -10.21
N ARG A 110 -9.25 -7.26 -10.61
CA ARG A 110 -9.08 -6.54 -11.89
C ARG A 110 -7.74 -5.83 -11.95
N GLU A 111 -7.35 -5.12 -10.89
CA GLU A 111 -6.07 -4.39 -10.82
C GLU A 111 -4.88 -5.35 -10.88
N VAL A 112 -4.92 -6.44 -10.09
CA VAL A 112 -3.87 -7.46 -10.09
C VAL A 112 -3.79 -8.17 -11.45
N ARG A 113 -4.92 -8.48 -12.09
CA ARG A 113 -4.95 -9.09 -13.43
C ARG A 113 -4.42 -8.12 -14.50
N GLY A 114 -4.82 -6.86 -14.46
CA GLY A 114 -4.33 -5.82 -15.37
C GLY A 114 -2.83 -5.61 -15.24
N SER A 115 -2.33 -5.45 -14.01
CA SER A 115 -0.90 -5.34 -13.71
C SER A 115 -0.12 -6.58 -14.18
N ARG A 116 -0.64 -7.79 -13.95
CA ARG A 116 -0.04 -9.05 -14.45
C ARG A 116 -0.04 -9.12 -15.97
N ALA A 117 -1.12 -8.71 -16.64
CA ALA A 117 -1.20 -8.71 -18.10
C ALA A 117 -0.20 -7.72 -18.72
N GLN A 118 -0.12 -6.50 -18.20
CA GLN A 118 0.88 -5.50 -18.63
C GLN A 118 2.31 -6.01 -18.42
N ARG A 119 2.60 -6.63 -17.28
CA ARG A 119 3.92 -7.24 -17.03
C ARG A 119 4.24 -8.36 -18.01
N LYS A 120 3.25 -9.22 -18.31
CA LYS A 120 3.41 -10.28 -19.30
C LYS A 120 3.72 -9.69 -20.68
N GLN A 121 2.99 -8.65 -21.09
CA GLN A 121 3.20 -7.97 -22.36
C GLN A 121 4.58 -7.29 -22.44
N ARG A 122 5.00 -6.60 -21.38
CA ARG A 122 6.35 -6.03 -21.29
C ARG A 122 7.40 -7.13 -21.39
N ARG A 123 7.23 -8.25 -20.68
CA ARG A 123 8.15 -9.38 -20.77
C ARG A 123 8.22 -9.98 -22.18
N THR A 124 7.10 -10.10 -22.88
CA THR A 124 7.11 -10.57 -24.27
C THR A 124 7.80 -9.57 -25.20
N ASP A 125 7.56 -8.28 -25.04
CA ASP A 125 8.24 -7.22 -25.81
C ASP A 125 9.76 -7.23 -25.55
N LEU A 126 10.18 -7.44 -24.30
CA LEU A 126 11.59 -7.61 -23.93
C LEU A 126 12.23 -8.82 -24.61
N LEU A 127 11.53 -9.96 -24.67
CA LEU A 127 12.05 -11.16 -25.35
C LEU A 127 12.21 -10.95 -26.86
N VAL A 128 11.37 -10.10 -27.47
CA VAL A 128 11.49 -9.73 -28.88
C VAL A 128 12.65 -8.76 -29.11
N ARG A 129 12.81 -7.75 -28.24
CA ARG A 129 13.87 -6.73 -28.37
C ARG A 129 15.25 -7.19 -27.92
N SER A 130 15.32 -8.15 -27.01
CA SER A 130 16.56 -8.69 -26.46
C SER A 130 16.44 -10.22 -26.28
N PRO A 131 16.51 -10.99 -27.38
CA PRO A 131 16.46 -12.45 -27.31
C PRO A 131 17.68 -13.00 -26.56
N ALA A 132 17.50 -14.12 -25.86
CA ALA A 132 18.63 -14.84 -25.30
C ALA A 132 19.49 -15.41 -26.43
N LEU A 133 20.81 -15.19 -26.36
CA LEU A 133 21.72 -15.74 -27.36
C LEU A 133 21.90 -17.25 -27.11
N PRO A 134 22.09 -18.06 -28.18
CA PRO A 134 22.42 -19.47 -28.01
C PRO A 134 23.65 -19.65 -27.12
N GLY A 135 23.51 -20.39 -26.01
CA GLY A 135 24.57 -20.64 -25.03
C GLY A 135 24.64 -19.65 -23.86
N GLU A 136 23.75 -18.66 -23.79
CA GLU A 136 23.64 -17.76 -22.64
C GLU A 136 22.88 -18.44 -21.49
N GLU A 137 23.58 -18.77 -20.40
CA GLU A 137 22.97 -19.36 -19.22
C GLU A 137 22.03 -18.36 -18.51
N PRO A 138 20.82 -18.78 -18.06
CA PRO A 138 19.93 -17.93 -17.31
C PRO A 138 20.53 -17.51 -15.97
N SER A 139 21.20 -16.35 -15.92
CA SER A 139 21.70 -15.79 -14.66
C SER A 139 20.57 -15.13 -13.86
N ALA A 140 20.56 -15.37 -12.55
CA ALA A 140 19.60 -14.80 -11.60
C ALA A 140 19.72 -13.26 -11.45
N ASN A 141 20.75 -12.64 -12.04
CA ASN A 141 21.04 -11.21 -12.02
C ASN A 141 21.28 -10.65 -13.45
N ARG A 142 20.57 -11.17 -14.45
CA ARG A 142 20.75 -10.71 -15.83
C ARG A 142 20.40 -9.23 -15.96
N LEU A 143 21.37 -8.44 -16.40
CA LEU A 143 21.19 -7.06 -16.86
C LEU A 143 20.76 -7.12 -18.32
N VAL A 144 19.60 -6.57 -18.64
CA VAL A 144 19.08 -6.49 -20.01
C VAL A 144 19.23 -5.05 -20.48
N VAL A 145 20.05 -4.85 -21.49
CA VAL A 145 20.22 -3.54 -22.13
C VAL A 145 19.24 -3.43 -23.28
N LEU A 146 18.39 -2.41 -23.25
CA LEU A 146 17.49 -2.07 -24.33
C LEU A 146 17.96 -0.85 -25.08
N GLU A 147 17.90 -0.90 -26.41
CA GLU A 147 18.05 0.29 -27.21
C GLU A 147 16.87 1.24 -26.97
N GLY A 148 17.18 2.50 -26.64
CA GLY A 148 16.18 3.53 -26.46
C GLY A 148 16.80 4.88 -26.18
N ASP A 149 16.24 5.91 -26.79
CA ASP A 149 16.75 7.29 -26.72
C ASP A 149 16.46 7.96 -25.38
N ARG A 150 15.54 7.40 -24.57
CA ARG A 150 15.18 7.94 -23.26
C ARG A 150 15.86 7.17 -22.14
N PRO A 151 16.47 7.84 -21.16
CA PRO A 151 17.04 7.16 -20.00
C PRO A 151 15.92 6.57 -19.12
N ASP A 152 15.94 5.25 -18.95
CA ASP A 152 15.02 4.54 -18.08
C ASP A 152 15.65 3.24 -17.55
N ALA A 153 15.24 2.85 -16.35
CA ALA A 153 15.67 1.61 -15.72
C ALA A 153 14.54 1.07 -14.85
N TRP A 154 14.27 -0.24 -14.92
CA TRP A 154 13.24 -0.86 -14.09
C TRP A 154 13.54 -2.32 -13.79
N TRP A 155 13.10 -2.77 -12.61
CA TRP A 155 13.14 -4.17 -12.24
C TRP A 155 12.02 -4.98 -12.90
N LEU A 156 12.37 -6.05 -13.62
CA LEU A 156 11.42 -7.04 -14.11
C LEU A 156 11.37 -8.24 -13.15
N PRO A 157 10.29 -8.41 -12.37
CA PRO A 157 10.13 -9.59 -11.51
C PRO A 157 9.79 -10.84 -12.32
N GLY A 158 10.28 -12.00 -11.90
CA GLY A 158 10.07 -13.29 -12.56
C GLY A 158 10.81 -14.43 -11.86
N THR A 159 10.80 -15.63 -12.46
CA THR A 159 11.60 -16.78 -11.99
C THR A 159 13.11 -16.50 -12.05
N ALA A 160 13.54 -15.75 -13.05
CA ALA A 160 14.83 -15.07 -13.10
C ALA A 160 14.54 -13.56 -13.16
N PRO A 161 14.64 -12.82 -12.05
CA PRO A 161 14.40 -11.39 -12.06
C PRO A 161 15.55 -10.67 -12.76
N GLN A 162 15.24 -9.58 -13.46
CA GLN A 162 16.20 -8.91 -14.35
C GLN A 162 16.11 -7.40 -14.17
N LEU A 163 17.25 -6.71 -14.19
CA LEU A 163 17.27 -5.26 -14.33
C LEU A 163 17.25 -4.94 -15.81
N VAL A 164 16.25 -4.18 -16.25
CA VAL A 164 16.21 -3.65 -17.60
C VAL A 164 16.69 -2.21 -17.56
N ILE A 165 17.64 -1.85 -18.43
CA ILE A 165 18.18 -0.50 -18.54
C ILE A 165 18.28 -0.08 -20.00
N THR A 166 17.99 1.18 -20.31
CA THR A 166 18.15 1.70 -21.67
C THR A 166 19.59 2.10 -21.98
N THR A 167 19.97 2.10 -23.26
CA THR A 167 21.28 2.58 -23.73
C THR A 167 21.52 4.04 -23.34
N ALA A 168 20.51 4.91 -23.45
CA ALA A 168 20.59 6.29 -22.99
C ALA A 168 20.86 6.40 -21.48
N ALA A 169 20.26 5.53 -20.65
CA ALA A 169 20.56 5.51 -19.21
C ALA A 169 22.00 5.06 -18.93
N LEU A 170 22.51 4.06 -19.63
CA LEU A 170 23.91 3.61 -19.47
C LEU A 170 24.94 4.65 -19.89
N GLN A 171 24.63 5.47 -20.90
CA GLN A 171 25.53 6.54 -21.36
C GLN A 171 25.64 7.69 -20.34
N ARG A 172 24.57 7.94 -19.57
CA ARG A 172 24.51 9.03 -18.59
C ARG A 172 24.94 8.61 -17.20
N LEU A 173 24.59 7.39 -16.78
CA LEU A 173 24.87 6.90 -15.43
C LEU A 173 26.30 6.36 -15.33
N ASN A 174 27.08 6.94 -14.42
CA ASN A 174 28.33 6.32 -14.00
C ASN A 174 28.07 5.03 -13.18
N LYS A 175 29.11 4.20 -13.00
CA LYS A 175 28.99 2.92 -12.28
C LYS A 175 28.33 3.03 -10.91
N ARG A 176 28.68 4.06 -10.13
CA ARG A 176 28.15 4.25 -8.78
C ARG A 176 26.68 4.67 -8.79
N GLN A 177 26.28 5.51 -9.75
CA GLN A 177 24.88 5.88 -9.97
C GLN A 177 24.05 4.68 -10.44
N LEU A 178 24.60 3.86 -11.35
CA LEU A 178 23.97 2.63 -11.82
C LEU A 178 23.73 1.64 -10.67
N ASP A 179 24.73 1.38 -9.84
CA ASP A 179 24.60 0.50 -8.67
C ASP A 179 23.55 1.04 -7.68
N ALA A 180 23.45 2.37 -7.57
CA ALA A 180 22.48 3.04 -6.72
C ALA A 180 21.04 2.87 -7.25
N VAL A 181 20.82 3.01 -8.56
CA VAL A 181 19.54 2.73 -9.24
C VAL A 181 19.16 1.26 -9.10
N LEU A 182 20.11 0.35 -9.31
CA LEU A 182 19.89 -1.08 -9.13
C LEU A 182 19.43 -1.40 -7.71
N ALA A 183 20.02 -0.78 -6.69
CA ALA A 183 19.61 -0.98 -5.30
C ALA A 183 18.24 -0.37 -4.97
N HIS A 184 17.89 0.76 -5.60
CA HIS A 184 16.55 1.35 -5.52
C HIS A 184 15.49 0.39 -6.08
N GLU A 185 15.72 -0.08 -7.31
CA GLU A 185 14.85 -1.02 -8.02
C GLU A 185 14.70 -2.37 -7.30
N GLN A 186 15.80 -2.93 -6.79
CA GLN A 186 15.77 -4.12 -5.93
C GLN A 186 14.99 -3.87 -4.64
N GLY A 187 15.08 -2.67 -4.06
CA GLY A 187 14.31 -2.25 -2.90
C GLY A 187 12.80 -2.38 -3.14
N HIS A 188 12.30 -1.96 -4.31
CA HIS A 188 10.89 -2.14 -4.68
C HIS A 188 10.48 -3.60 -4.79
N ALA A 189 11.36 -4.45 -5.33
CA ALA A 189 11.10 -5.88 -5.49
C ALA A 189 11.07 -6.60 -4.13
N GLN A 190 12.07 -6.36 -3.28
CA GLN A 190 12.19 -6.97 -1.96
C GLN A 190 11.04 -6.57 -1.03
N ALA A 191 10.68 -5.29 -1.01
CA ALA A 191 9.56 -4.77 -0.23
C ALA A 191 8.19 -5.06 -0.88
N ARG A 192 8.17 -5.72 -2.04
CA ARG A 192 6.95 -6.09 -2.78
C ARG A 192 5.98 -4.92 -2.98
N HIS A 193 6.52 -3.72 -3.18
CA HIS A 193 5.75 -2.47 -3.22
C HIS A 193 4.60 -2.51 -4.24
N HIS A 194 4.74 -3.28 -5.33
CA HIS A 194 3.68 -3.49 -6.30
C HIS A 194 2.37 -4.04 -5.73
N TRP A 195 2.41 -4.92 -4.73
CA TRP A 195 1.18 -5.42 -4.09
C TRP A 195 0.47 -4.30 -3.33
N LEU A 196 1.25 -3.48 -2.63
CA LEU A 196 0.73 -2.33 -1.89
C LEU A 196 0.11 -1.29 -2.83
N LEU A 197 0.77 -1.01 -3.96
CA LEU A 197 0.26 -0.10 -4.99
C LEU A 197 -1.03 -0.63 -5.64
N ASN A 198 -1.07 -1.90 -6.02
CA ASN A 198 -2.27 -2.52 -6.57
C ASN A 198 -3.43 -2.50 -5.57
N ALA A 199 -3.16 -2.77 -4.28
CA ALA A 199 -4.17 -2.68 -3.23
C ALA A 199 -4.69 -1.24 -3.06
N ALA A 200 -3.80 -0.25 -3.06
CA ALA A 200 -4.18 1.15 -2.93
C ALA A 200 -4.99 1.64 -4.14
N SER A 201 -4.59 1.28 -5.36
CA SER A 201 -5.33 1.58 -6.59
C SER A 201 -6.71 0.91 -6.60
N ALA A 202 -6.80 -0.36 -6.19
CA ALA A 202 -8.06 -1.08 -6.12
C ALA A 202 -9.04 -0.46 -5.11
N LEU A 203 -8.56 -0.06 -3.93
CA LEU A 203 -9.36 0.62 -2.91
C LEU A 203 -9.86 1.98 -3.42
N ALA A 204 -8.97 2.79 -4.00
CA ALA A 204 -9.32 4.11 -4.52
C ALA A 204 -10.28 4.03 -5.72
N GLY A 205 -10.09 3.07 -6.63
CA GLY A 205 -10.96 2.86 -7.78
C GLY A 205 -12.31 2.24 -7.41
N GLY A 206 -12.34 1.37 -6.39
CA GLY A 206 -13.58 0.77 -5.90
C GLY A 206 -14.43 1.72 -5.09
N PHE A 207 -13.81 2.65 -4.36
CA PHE A 207 -14.47 3.55 -3.41
C PHE A 207 -14.00 5.01 -3.59
N PRO A 208 -14.25 5.62 -4.77
CA PRO A 208 -13.74 6.95 -5.08
C PRO A 208 -14.28 8.06 -4.16
N GLN A 209 -15.45 7.83 -3.55
CA GLN A 209 -16.07 8.76 -2.61
C GLN A 209 -15.46 8.72 -1.19
N VAL A 210 -14.61 7.73 -0.90
CA VAL A 210 -14.03 7.54 0.43
C VAL A 210 -12.64 8.20 0.47
N PRO A 211 -12.47 9.36 1.14
CA PRO A 211 -11.26 10.18 1.02
C PRO A 211 -9.99 9.46 1.47
N VAL A 212 -10.09 8.56 2.46
CA VAL A 212 -8.93 7.81 2.96
C VAL A 212 -8.30 6.92 1.90
N PHE A 213 -9.09 6.33 1.00
CA PHE A 213 -8.54 5.43 -0.01
C PHE A 213 -7.87 6.19 -1.16
N ALA A 214 -8.46 7.31 -1.58
CA ALA A 214 -7.82 8.20 -2.55
C ALA A 214 -6.50 8.76 -1.99
N ALA A 215 -6.52 9.28 -0.76
CA ALA A 215 -5.33 9.79 -0.09
C ALA A 215 -4.29 8.69 0.15
N PHE A 216 -4.72 7.47 0.51
CA PHE A 216 -3.83 6.32 0.66
C PHE A 216 -3.11 5.98 -0.64
N ARG A 217 -3.82 5.90 -1.77
CA ARG A 217 -3.21 5.70 -3.09
C ARG A 217 -2.14 6.75 -3.37
N ASP A 218 -2.50 8.03 -3.29
CA ASP A 218 -1.62 9.12 -3.67
C ASP A 218 -0.38 9.17 -2.75
N GLN A 219 -0.54 8.94 -1.45
CA GLN A 219 0.57 8.92 -0.49
C GLN A 219 1.43 7.67 -0.59
N VAL A 220 0.86 6.48 -0.78
CA VAL A 220 1.65 5.24 -0.87
C VAL A 220 2.59 5.29 -2.07
N HIS A 221 2.13 5.72 -3.25
CA HIS A 221 2.98 5.87 -4.43
C HIS A 221 4.23 6.69 -4.11
N ARG A 222 4.03 7.84 -3.47
CA ARG A 222 5.11 8.74 -3.08
C ARG A 222 6.01 8.18 -1.99
N LEU A 223 5.43 7.64 -0.91
CA LEU A 223 6.18 7.13 0.24
C LEU A 223 7.01 5.89 -0.09
N VAL A 224 6.54 5.06 -1.02
CA VAL A 224 7.27 3.91 -1.57
C VAL A 224 8.57 4.35 -2.26
N GLU A 225 8.51 5.39 -3.10
CA GLU A 225 9.70 5.97 -3.74
C GLU A 225 10.68 6.52 -2.70
N LEU A 226 10.17 7.28 -1.71
CA LEU A 226 11.00 7.84 -0.63
C LEU A 226 11.66 6.76 0.23
N ALA A 227 10.99 5.63 0.44
CA ALA A 227 11.52 4.49 1.19
C ALA A 227 12.60 3.74 0.38
N ALA A 228 12.41 3.59 -0.93
CA ALA A 228 13.41 2.98 -1.80
C ALA A 228 14.66 3.87 -1.93
N ASP A 229 14.51 5.19 -2.05
CA ASP A 229 15.61 6.16 -1.96
C ASP A 229 16.39 6.03 -0.64
N ASP A 230 15.68 5.85 0.47
CA ASP A 230 16.27 5.69 1.80
C ASP A 230 17.03 4.36 1.96
N VAL A 231 16.65 3.31 1.24
CA VAL A 231 17.36 2.02 1.22
C VAL A 231 18.62 2.16 0.37
N ALA A 232 18.49 2.68 -0.84
CA ALA A 232 19.60 2.80 -1.78
C ALA A 232 20.65 3.81 -1.29
N SER A 233 20.23 4.93 -0.71
CA SER A 233 21.14 5.95 -0.16
C SER A 233 21.96 5.47 1.04
N ARG A 234 21.49 4.49 1.83
CA ARG A 234 22.29 3.88 2.90
C ARG A 234 23.48 3.08 2.36
N ARG A 235 23.35 2.50 1.17
CA ARG A 235 24.38 1.64 0.58
C ARG A 235 25.33 2.41 -0.34
N PHE A 236 24.83 3.36 -1.13
CA PHE A 236 25.62 4.06 -2.16
C PHE A 236 25.85 5.55 -1.89
N GLY A 237 25.16 6.11 -0.89
CA GLY A 237 25.18 7.52 -0.53
C GLY A 237 24.05 8.31 -1.18
N ARG A 238 23.61 9.38 -0.51
CA ARG A 238 22.49 10.23 -0.96
C ARG A 238 22.77 10.96 -2.26
N LEU A 239 24.00 11.46 -2.44
CA LEU A 239 24.41 12.19 -3.63
C LEU A 239 24.35 11.32 -4.89
N ALA A 240 24.74 10.04 -4.79
CA ALA A 240 24.69 9.11 -5.92
C ALA A 240 23.25 8.90 -6.42
N ILE A 241 22.29 8.73 -5.50
CA ILE A 241 20.87 8.62 -5.84
C ILE A 241 20.33 9.94 -6.40
N ALA A 242 20.66 11.07 -5.77
CA ALA A 242 20.19 12.38 -6.23
C ALA A 242 20.65 12.68 -7.66
N LEU A 243 21.92 12.44 -7.97
CA LEU A 243 22.45 12.59 -9.32
C LEU A 243 21.80 11.60 -10.29
N ALA A 244 21.68 10.32 -9.92
CA ALA A 244 21.02 9.33 -10.78
C ALA A 244 19.57 9.70 -11.10
N LEU A 245 18.82 10.25 -10.14
CA LEU A 245 17.46 10.75 -10.36
C LEU A 245 17.42 11.92 -11.36
N VAL A 246 18.40 12.83 -11.31
CA VAL A 246 18.51 13.93 -12.28
C VAL A 246 18.83 13.38 -13.67
N GLU A 247 19.86 12.55 -13.79
CA GLU A 247 20.30 11.97 -15.07
C GLU A 247 19.18 11.18 -15.79
N LEU A 248 18.38 10.43 -15.02
CA LEU A 248 17.25 9.65 -15.55
C LEU A 248 16.02 10.49 -15.94
N ASN A 249 15.91 11.73 -15.48
CA ASN A 249 14.73 12.58 -15.70
C ASN A 249 15.00 13.88 -16.44
N GLU A 250 16.25 14.22 -16.74
CA GLU A 250 16.63 15.49 -17.41
C GLU A 250 15.93 15.70 -18.76
N GLU A 251 15.77 14.64 -19.58
CA GLU A 251 15.07 14.72 -20.87
C GLU A 251 13.54 14.58 -20.76
N ARG A 252 13.04 14.23 -19.56
CA ARG A 252 11.59 14.15 -19.32
C ARG A 252 11.09 15.58 -19.07
N GLY A 253 10.97 16.36 -20.14
CA GLY A 253 10.50 17.73 -20.09
C GLY A 253 9.15 17.89 -19.36
N VAL A 254 8.86 19.13 -18.92
CA VAL A 254 7.68 19.52 -18.11
C VAL A 254 6.33 19.08 -18.71
N PHE A 255 6.28 18.79 -20.01
CA PHE A 255 5.07 18.43 -20.76
C PHE A 255 4.84 16.91 -20.94
N GLY A 256 5.68 16.05 -20.35
CA GLY A 256 5.46 14.60 -20.39
C GLY A 256 4.33 14.17 -19.45
N PRO A 257 3.37 13.31 -19.89
CA PRO A 257 2.31 12.79 -19.03
C PRO A 257 2.89 11.69 -18.13
N CYS A 258 3.66 12.07 -17.11
CA CYS A 258 4.20 11.14 -16.13
C CYS A 258 4.03 11.71 -14.72
N PRO A 259 3.10 11.15 -13.91
CA PRO A 259 2.84 11.60 -12.53
C PRO A 259 4.07 11.62 -11.61
N GLY A 260 5.17 10.93 -11.98
CA GLY A 260 6.39 10.85 -11.18
C GLY A 260 7.37 12.02 -11.32
N ILE A 261 7.31 12.80 -12.42
CA ILE A 261 8.31 13.86 -12.70
C ILE A 261 8.17 15.01 -11.71
N ALA A 262 6.95 15.34 -11.30
CA ALA A 262 6.67 16.44 -10.36
C ALA A 262 7.32 16.23 -8.97
N GLU A 263 7.57 14.98 -8.57
CA GLU A 263 8.17 14.65 -7.27
C GLU A 263 9.71 14.59 -7.32
N VAL A 264 10.34 14.56 -8.52
CA VAL A 264 11.80 14.46 -8.67
C VAL A 264 12.53 15.59 -7.95
N PRO A 265 12.17 16.88 -8.11
CA PRO A 265 12.83 17.97 -7.39
C PRO A 265 12.70 17.82 -5.87
N ARG A 266 11.56 17.34 -5.37
CA ARG A 266 11.33 17.14 -3.94
C ARG A 266 12.19 16.00 -3.38
N ARG A 267 12.33 14.90 -4.14
CA ARG A 267 13.20 13.77 -3.79
C ARG A 267 14.67 14.17 -3.77
N VAL A 268 15.13 14.87 -4.82
CA VAL A 268 16.50 15.40 -4.91
C VAL A 268 16.78 16.34 -3.75
N ASN A 269 15.90 17.32 -3.50
CA ASN A 269 16.08 18.26 -2.40
C ASN A 269 16.15 17.53 -1.04
N ARG A 270 15.31 16.53 -0.79
CA ARG A 270 15.34 15.72 0.44
C ARG A 270 16.65 14.95 0.61
N LEU A 271 17.24 14.44 -0.47
CA LEU A 271 18.52 13.72 -0.43
C LEU A 271 19.70 14.65 -0.16
N LEU A 272 19.66 15.87 -0.72
CA LEU A 272 20.70 16.89 -0.55
C LEU A 272 20.59 17.65 0.79
N THR A 273 19.37 17.86 1.28
CA THR A 273 19.07 18.58 2.54
C THR A 273 18.31 17.67 3.53
N PRO A 274 18.99 16.63 4.04
CA PRO A 274 18.36 15.63 4.89
C PRO A 274 17.92 16.23 6.23
N ALA A 275 16.60 16.26 6.47
CA ALA A 275 16.05 16.65 7.75
C ALA A 275 16.41 15.62 8.85
N PRO A 276 16.54 16.06 10.12
CA PRO A 276 16.80 15.15 11.23
C PRO A 276 15.67 14.13 11.39
N ARG A 277 16.05 12.87 11.48
CA ARG A 277 15.14 11.74 11.70
C ARG A 277 14.63 11.72 13.14
N PHE A 278 13.50 11.05 13.35
CA PHE A 278 12.94 10.91 14.70
C PHE A 278 13.82 10.05 15.60
N THR A 279 13.81 10.39 16.90
CA THR A 279 14.42 9.55 17.92
C THR A 279 13.75 8.19 17.95
N THR A 280 14.50 7.15 18.34
CA THR A 280 13.99 5.78 18.45
C THR A 280 12.74 5.70 19.33
N ALA A 281 12.73 6.41 20.47
CA ALA A 281 11.56 6.49 21.35
C ALA A 281 10.31 7.07 20.67
N ARG A 282 10.46 8.17 19.89
CA ARG A 282 9.33 8.77 19.16
C ARG A 282 8.80 7.84 18.07
N ARG A 283 9.70 7.14 17.36
CA ARG A 283 9.31 6.13 16.36
C ARG A 283 8.49 5.01 16.98
N TRP A 284 8.98 4.41 18.08
CA TRP A 284 8.25 3.36 18.79
C TRP A 284 6.88 3.81 19.27
N ARG A 285 6.77 5.02 19.86
CA ARG A 285 5.47 5.57 20.29
C ARG A 285 4.50 5.73 19.13
N LEU A 286 4.95 6.23 17.97
CA LEU A 286 4.10 6.37 16.80
C LEU A 286 3.71 5.02 16.19
N THR A 287 4.64 4.06 16.11
CA THR A 287 4.35 2.69 15.66
C THR A 287 3.30 2.03 16.55
N ALA A 288 3.47 2.13 17.87
CA ALA A 288 2.53 1.58 18.84
C ALA A 288 1.17 2.26 18.76
N ALA A 289 1.13 3.61 18.71
CA ALA A 289 -0.12 4.36 18.57
C ALA A 289 -0.86 4.00 17.27
N ALA A 290 -0.13 3.82 16.16
CA ALA A 290 -0.72 3.38 14.90
C ALA A 290 -1.28 1.96 14.98
N ALA A 291 -0.56 1.04 15.61
CA ALA A 291 -1.00 -0.34 15.78
C ALA A 291 -2.28 -0.46 16.64
N LEU A 292 -2.56 0.52 17.50
CA LEU A 292 -3.83 0.57 18.25
C LEU A 292 -5.04 0.79 17.33
N VAL A 293 -4.88 1.47 16.19
CA VAL A 293 -6.00 1.78 15.28
C VAL A 293 -6.77 0.53 14.82
N PRO A 294 -6.13 -0.54 14.32
CA PRO A 294 -6.84 -1.79 14.00
C PRO A 294 -7.19 -2.65 15.23
N ILE A 295 -6.55 -2.45 16.38
CA ILE A 295 -6.82 -3.20 17.63
C ILE A 295 -8.11 -2.71 18.30
N VAL A 296 -8.36 -1.39 18.30
CA VAL A 296 -9.55 -0.80 18.96
C VAL A 296 -10.87 -1.40 18.46
N PRO A 297 -11.13 -1.56 17.14
CA PRO A 297 -12.34 -2.21 16.63
C PRO A 297 -12.52 -3.65 17.15
N VAL A 298 -11.42 -4.40 17.25
CA VAL A 298 -11.43 -5.76 17.79
C VAL A 298 -11.81 -5.73 19.26
N LEU A 299 -11.13 -4.90 20.07
CA LEU A 299 -11.45 -4.75 21.49
C LEU A 299 -12.91 -4.35 21.70
N VAL A 300 -13.39 -3.32 20.99
CA VAL A 300 -14.80 -2.88 21.06
C VAL A 300 -15.77 -4.02 20.74
N THR A 301 -15.42 -4.88 19.79
CA THR A 301 -16.24 -6.04 19.43
C THR A 301 -16.24 -7.10 20.51
N PHE A 302 -15.11 -7.40 21.16
CA PHE A 302 -14.98 -8.48 22.15
C PHE A 302 -15.34 -8.07 23.59
N VAL A 303 -15.41 -6.78 23.92
CA VAL A 303 -15.76 -6.30 25.27
C VAL A 303 -17.08 -6.88 25.82
N PRO A 304 -18.19 -6.95 25.07
CA PRO A 304 -19.44 -7.54 25.57
C PRO A 304 -19.29 -9.02 25.89
N ALA A 305 -18.58 -9.80 25.04
CA ALA A 305 -18.33 -11.21 25.28
C ALA A 305 -17.49 -11.44 26.54
N LEU A 306 -16.40 -10.67 26.70
CA LEU A 306 -15.53 -10.81 27.86
C LEU A 306 -16.24 -10.48 29.18
N ARG A 307 -17.10 -9.45 29.19
CA ARG A 307 -17.91 -9.09 30.36
C ARG A 307 -18.98 -10.12 30.70
N ALA A 308 -19.44 -10.90 29.72
CA ALA A 308 -20.42 -11.96 29.95
C ALA A 308 -19.79 -13.27 30.46
N LEU A 309 -18.47 -13.42 30.29
CA LEU A 309 -17.70 -14.59 30.72
C LEU A 309 -17.00 -14.39 32.07
N SER A 310 -16.84 -13.14 32.52
CA SER A 310 -16.29 -12.77 33.83
C SER A 310 -17.35 -12.78 34.92
#